data_AF-A0A3N0ZH42-F1
#
_entry.id   AF-A0A3N0ZH42-F1
#
_cell.length_a   1.000
_cell.length_b   1.000
_cell.length_c   1.000
_cell.angle_alpha   90.00
_cell.angle_beta   90.00
_cell.angle_gamma   90.00
#
_symmetry.space_group_name_H-M   'P 1'
#
loop_
_entity.id
_entity.type
_entity.pdbx_description
1 polymer ?
#
loop_
_entity_poly.entity_id
_entity_poly.type
_entity_poly.pdbx_seq_one_letter_code
_entity_poly.pdbx_strand_id
1 'polypeptide(L)'
;MKKIEPKRIFEELAEMGVLDDLLQHQWKDFYERDENFREEINEILLKHSTERVTLLERYFLEKLCESLQFFIDYTSIWRNRKQSAQK
;
A
#
# COMPACT_ATOMS: atom_id res chain seq x y z
N MET A 1 22.10 20.46 -15.85
CA MET A 1 22.66 19.09 -15.72
C MET A 1 21.80 18.32 -14.74
N LYS A 2 21.14 17.23 -15.16
CA LYS A 2 20.42 16.36 -14.21
C LYS A 2 21.48 15.71 -13.31
N LYS A 3 21.36 15.91 -11.99
CA LYS A 3 22.17 15.17 -11.01
C LYS A 3 21.91 13.68 -11.24
N ILE A 4 22.97 12.93 -11.52
CA ILE A 4 22.93 11.47 -11.51
C ILE A 4 23.10 11.09 -10.04
N GLU A 5 22.00 10.89 -9.34
CA GLU A 5 22.05 10.25 -8.02
C GLU A 5 22.11 8.73 -8.25
N PRO A 6 22.99 8.01 -7.52
CA PRO A 6 23.02 6.56 -7.60
C PRO A 6 21.66 6.00 -7.19
N LYS A 7 21.11 5.10 -8.01
CA LYS A 7 19.86 4.43 -7.68
C LYS A 7 20.05 3.57 -6.45
N ARG A 8 19.04 3.54 -5.59
CA ARG A 8 19.04 2.67 -4.41
C ARG A 8 18.74 1.25 -4.90
N ILE A 9 19.31 0.23 -4.26
CA ILE A 9 19.21 -1.19 -4.69
C ILE A 9 17.75 -1.59 -5.00
N PHE A 10 16.79 -1.17 -4.18
CA PHE A 10 15.38 -1.48 -4.42
C PHE A 10 14.79 -0.81 -5.67
N GLU A 11 15.24 0.39 -6.04
CA GLU A 11 14.81 1.04 -7.30
C GLU A 11 15.28 0.23 -8.51
N GLU A 12 16.50 -0.29 -8.48
CA GLU A 12 17.03 -1.17 -9.54
C GLU A 12 16.23 -2.48 -9.63
N LEU A 13 15.96 -3.10 -8.48
CA LEU A 13 15.17 -4.33 -8.42
C LEU A 13 13.73 -4.13 -8.90
N ALA A 14 13.14 -2.96 -8.63
CA ALA A 14 11.80 -2.60 -9.13
C ALA A 14 11.81 -2.41 -10.65
N GLU A 15 12.81 -1.72 -11.21
CA GLU A 15 12.94 -1.53 -12.66
C GLU A 15 13.16 -2.85 -13.39
N MET A 16 13.87 -3.79 -12.76
CA MET A 16 14.08 -5.15 -13.25
C MET A 16 12.86 -6.06 -13.12
N GLY A 17 11.78 -5.62 -12.45
CA GLY A 17 10.56 -6.41 -12.25
C GLY A 17 10.69 -7.54 -11.22
N VAL A 18 11.79 -7.60 -10.45
CA VAL A 18 12.06 -8.72 -9.52
C VAL A 18 11.79 -8.37 -8.05
N LEU A 19 11.53 -7.09 -7.75
CA LEU A 19 11.32 -6.65 -6.36
C LEU A 19 10.06 -7.24 -5.74
N ASP A 20 8.96 -7.36 -6.50
CA ASP A 20 7.70 -7.94 -6.00
C ASP A 20 7.93 -9.38 -5.51
N ASP A 21 8.54 -10.22 -6.36
CA ASP A 21 8.84 -11.61 -6.03
C ASP A 21 9.77 -11.74 -4.82
N LEU A 22 10.80 -10.89 -4.72
CA LEU A 22 11.71 -10.87 -3.58
C LEU A 22 10.94 -10.61 -2.27
N LEU A 23 10.05 -9.63 -2.28
CA LEU A 23 9.23 -9.27 -1.13
C LEU A 23 8.22 -10.37 -0.78
N GLN A 24 7.64 -11.04 -1.77
CA GLN A 24 6.67 -12.11 -1.51
C GLN A 24 7.31 -13.41 -0.99
N HIS A 25 8.55 -13.71 -1.36
CA HIS A 25 9.16 -15.00 -1.07
C HIS A 25 10.22 -14.98 0.02
N GLN A 26 11.09 -13.97 0.03
CA GLN A 26 12.23 -13.95 0.96
C GLN A 26 12.03 -12.94 2.08
N TRP A 27 11.40 -11.79 1.79
CA TRP A 27 11.31 -10.67 2.71
C TRP A 27 9.89 -10.40 3.22
N LYS A 28 8.97 -11.36 3.00
CA LYS A 28 7.54 -11.19 3.30
C LYS A 28 7.29 -10.77 4.73
N ASP A 29 7.84 -11.51 5.69
CA ASP A 29 7.59 -11.22 7.10
C ASP A 29 8.18 -9.89 7.54
N PHE A 30 9.25 -9.42 6.89
CA PHE A 30 9.84 -8.12 7.19
C PHE A 30 8.96 -7.00 6.62
N TYR A 31 8.53 -7.14 5.37
CA TYR A 31 7.58 -6.25 4.71
C TYR A 31 6.22 -6.16 5.42
N GLU A 32 5.73 -7.26 5.98
CA GLU A 32 4.44 -7.28 6.70
C GLU A 32 4.54 -6.67 8.11
N ARG A 33 5.71 -6.73 8.75
CA ARG A 33 5.90 -6.24 10.14
C ARG A 33 6.38 -4.80 10.25
N ASP A 34 7.23 -4.34 9.33
CA ASP A 34 7.79 -3.00 9.38
C ASP A 34 7.01 -2.06 8.45
N GLU A 35 6.17 -1.22 9.06
CA GLU A 35 5.30 -0.29 8.34
C GLU A 35 6.08 0.78 7.58
N ASN A 36 7.15 1.34 8.18
CA ASN A 36 7.96 2.37 7.53
C ASN A 36 8.69 1.80 6.31
N PHE A 37 9.26 0.60 6.45
CA PHE A 37 9.89 -0.08 5.33
C PHE A 37 8.87 -0.38 4.22
N ARG A 38 7.68 -0.88 4.59
CA ARG A 38 6.62 -1.17 3.62
C ARG A 38 6.20 0.07 2.83
N GLU A 39 6.04 1.22 3.49
CA GLU A 39 5.69 2.47 2.83
C GLU A 39 6.78 2.90 1.84
N GLU A 40 8.04 2.92 2.26
CA GLU A 40 9.17 3.27 1.39
C GLU A 40 9.26 2.35 0.17
N ILE A 41 9.14 1.04 0.38
CA ILE A 41 9.18 0.06 -0.71
C ILE A 41 7.98 0.19 -1.64
N ASN A 42 6.79 0.48 -1.13
CA ASN A 42 5.60 0.69 -1.94
C ASN A 42 5.73 1.94 -2.82
N GLU A 43 6.35 3.01 -2.33
CA GLU A 43 6.67 4.18 -3.15
C GLU A 43 7.64 3.83 -4.28
N ILE A 44 8.65 3.03 -3.99
CA ILE A 44 9.61 2.54 -4.99
C ILE A 44 8.90 1.70 -6.05
N LEU A 45 8.10 0.72 -5.63
CA LEU A 45 7.33 -0.14 -6.53
C LEU A 45 6.38 0.68 -7.41
N LEU A 46 5.70 1.68 -6.85
CA LEU A 46 4.78 2.54 -7.57
C LEU A 46 5.49 3.38 -8.65
N LYS A 47 6.70 3.86 -8.35
CA LYS A 47 7.42 4.81 -9.19
C LYS A 47 8.30 4.15 -10.25
N HIS A 48 8.86 2.99 -9.93
CA HIS A 48 9.93 2.37 -10.73
C HIS A 48 9.54 1.06 -11.39
N SER A 49 8.49 0.37 -10.92
CA SER A 49 8.10 -0.90 -11.52
C SER A 49 7.58 -0.68 -12.94
N THR A 50 8.14 -1.43 -13.87
CA THR A 50 7.75 -1.42 -15.29
C THR A 50 6.55 -2.32 -15.55
N GLU A 51 6.21 -3.18 -14.58
CA GLU A 51 5.13 -4.16 -14.64
C GLU A 51 4.12 -3.97 -13.50
N ARG A 52 3.02 -4.72 -13.56
CA ARG A 52 2.03 -4.73 -12.49
C ARG A 52 2.61 -5.43 -11.27
N VAL A 53 2.42 -4.80 -10.11
CA VAL A 53 2.92 -5.29 -8.82
C VAL A 53 1.74 -5.77 -8.00
N THR A 54 1.56 -7.08 -7.90
CA THR A 54 0.35 -7.67 -7.27
C THR A 54 0.32 -7.37 -5.77
N LEU A 55 1.49 -7.36 -5.13
CA LEU A 55 1.62 -7.00 -3.72
C LEU A 55 1.14 -5.57 -3.44
N LEU A 56 1.47 -4.64 -4.32
CA LEU A 56 1.09 -3.23 -4.20
C LEU A 56 -0.41 -3.03 -4.44
N GLU A 57 -0.99 -3.72 -5.43
CA GLU A 57 -2.43 -3.73 -5.68
C GLU A 57 -3.20 -4.23 -4.44
N ARG A 58 -2.74 -5.34 -3.85
CA ARG A 58 -3.33 -5.89 -2.62
C ARG A 58 -3.25 -4.88 -1.47
N TYR A 59 -2.08 -4.27 -1.26
CA TYR A 59 -1.88 -3.30 -0.21
C TYR A 59 -2.86 -2.12 -0.31
N PHE A 60 -3.00 -1.52 -1.49
CA PHE A 60 -3.92 -0.40 -1.67
C PHE A 60 -5.39 -0.81 -1.53
N LEU A 61 -5.75 -2.03 -1.94
CA LEU A 61 -7.09 -2.56 -1.74
C LEU A 61 -7.42 -2.72 -0.25
N GLU A 62 -6.49 -3.23 0.55
CA GLU A 62 -6.63 -3.33 2.00
C GLU A 62 -6.83 -1.94 2.63
N LYS A 63 -6.00 -0.95 2.25
CA LYS A 63 -6.15 0.44 2.73
C LYS A 63 -7.45 1.10 2.33
N LEU A 64 -7.96 0.80 1.14
CA LEU A 64 -9.28 1.26 0.71
C LEU A 64 -10.38 0.64 1.56
N CYS A 65 -10.33 -0.67 1.80
CA CYS A 65 -11.28 -1.37 2.66
C CYS A 65 -11.28 -0.82 4.10
N GLU A 66 -10.11 -0.60 4.69
CA GLU A 66 -9.95 0.04 6.00
C GLU A 66 -10.60 1.43 6.03
N SER A 67 -10.36 2.23 5.00
CA SER A 67 -10.90 3.59 4.89
C SER A 67 -12.42 3.60 4.75
N LEU A 68 -12.98 2.67 3.97
CA LEU A 68 -14.43 2.50 3.82
C LEU A 68 -15.08 2.02 5.11
N GLN A 69 -14.45 1.08 5.82
CA GLN A 69 -14.92 0.62 7.11
C GLN A 69 -14.95 1.76 8.12
N PHE A 70 -13.86 2.54 8.21
CA PHE A 70 -13.81 3.74 9.03
C PHE A 70 -14.95 4.72 8.70
N PHE A 71 -15.20 4.98 7.42
CA PHE A 71 -16.30 5.85 6.99
C PHE A 71 -17.68 5.32 7.43
N ILE A 72 -17.91 4.01 7.33
CA ILE A 72 -19.15 3.37 7.79
C ILE A 72 -19.31 3.56 9.30
N ASP A 73 -18.27 3.27 10.08
CA ASP A 73 -18.29 3.35 11.53
C ASP A 73 -18.47 4.79 12.02
N TYR A 74 -17.73 5.72 11.41
CA TYR A 74 -17.87 7.15 11.65
C TYR A 74 -19.30 7.60 11.39
N THR A 75 -19.90 7.17 10.28
CA THR A 75 -21.25 7.59 9.88
C THR A 75 -22.40 6.88 10.59
N SER A 76 -22.14 5.78 11.30
CA SER A 76 -23.14 4.99 12.02
C SER A 76 -23.96 5.82 13.03
N ILE A 77 -23.32 6.79 13.69
CA ILE A 77 -23.93 7.62 14.73
C ILE A 77 -25.11 8.45 14.17
N TRP A 78 -24.96 9.00 12.96
CA TRP A 78 -26.03 9.76 12.31
C TRP A 78 -27.07 8.86 11.65
N ARG A 79 -26.67 7.67 11.21
CA ARG A 79 -27.58 6.67 10.62
C ARG A 79 -28.60 6.16 11.63
N ASN A 80 -28.15 5.85 12.85
CA ASN A 80 -28.99 5.34 13.93
C ASN A 80 -29.92 6.40 14.53
N ARG A 81 -29.49 7.68 14.59
CA ARG A 81 -30.36 8.79 15.02
C ARG A 81 -31.56 9.02 14.11
N LYS A 82 -31.43 8.74 12.82
CA LYS A 82 -32.52 8.91 11.85
C LYS A 82 -33.63 7.87 12.02
N GLN A 83 -33.32 6.69 12.54
CA GLN A 83 -34.31 5.62 12.79
C GLN A 83 -35.09 5.83 14.10
N SER A 84 -34.49 6.47 15.11
CA SER A 84 -35.17 6.76 16.39
C SER A 84 -36.15 7.93 16.31
N ALA A 85 -35.97 8.85 15.34
CA ALA A 85 -36.84 10.01 15.14
C ALA A 85 -38.07 9.72 14.26
N GLN A 86 -38.23 8.48 13.79
CA GLN A 86 -39.36 8.02 12.98
C GLN A 86 -40.30 7.06 13.74
N LYS A 87 -40.17 6.96 15.07
CA LYS A 87 -41.11 6.27 15.95
C LYS A 87 -41.88 7.25 16.81
#